data_AF-A0A7D8UZ07-F1
#
_entry.id   AF-A0A7D8UZ07-F1
#
_cell.length_a   1.000
_cell.length_b   1.000
_cell.length_c   1.000
_cell.angle_alpha   90.00
_cell.angle_beta   90.00
_cell.angle_gamma   90.00
#
_symmetry.space_group_name_H-M   'P 1'
#
loop_
_entity.id
_entity.type
_entity.pdbx_description
1 polymer ?
#
loop_
_entity_poly.entity_id
_entity_poly.type
_entity_poly.pdbx_seq_one_letter_code
_entity_poly.pdbx_strand_id
1 'polypeptide(L)'
;NQFTTFNMVAIKLISVSLAALLSCVGALNITTGALGNATIVSNNPPGVVYVATLPTTEFNNPNDPRGNIKGSVAATANPNGIGVSISVSFSNLPTSGGPFLYHIHDAPVPADGNCTSTLGHLDPFIRGETPACDATLPQTCQVGDLSGKHGKIEQEPFLATYSDDFATTSQGLGSFFGNRSFVIHFANKTRITCANFALSSTTTLPSNSNSSCAANSTTTSGAGSSTTPTTGTGAAQFTGAGAKTVASMTSLLGVAALALLL
;
A
#
# COMPACT_ATOMS: atom_id res chain seq x y z
N ASN A 1 -49.92 -22.35 -62.78
CA ASN A 1 -48.87 -23.14 -63.45
C ASN A 1 -48.14 -22.31 -64.47
N GLN A 2 -47.06 -21.66 -64.05
CA GLN A 2 -45.89 -21.25 -64.82
C GLN A 2 -45.01 -20.45 -63.84
N PHE A 3 -43.69 -20.70 -63.85
CA PHE A 3 -42.64 -20.00 -63.10
C PHE A 3 -42.30 -20.44 -61.66
N THR A 4 -42.13 -21.76 -61.47
CA THR A 4 -41.05 -22.29 -60.63
C THR A 4 -39.78 -22.46 -61.46
N THR A 5 -39.04 -21.37 -61.68
CA THR A 5 -37.62 -21.36 -62.12
C THR A 5 -37.08 -19.94 -62.06
N PHE A 6 -36.75 -19.46 -60.87
CA PHE A 6 -35.71 -18.43 -60.67
C PHE A 6 -35.05 -18.68 -59.32
N ASN A 7 -34.41 -19.85 -59.26
CA ASN A 7 -33.41 -20.16 -58.25
C ASN A 7 -32.09 -19.52 -58.71
N MET A 8 -31.31 -19.02 -57.75
CA MET A 8 -29.85 -18.82 -57.85
C MET A 8 -29.28 -17.62 -58.65
N VAL A 9 -29.79 -16.38 -58.55
CA VAL A 9 -28.92 -15.18 -58.75
C VAL A 9 -29.41 -13.98 -57.92
N ALA A 10 -29.51 -14.14 -56.59
CA ALA A 10 -29.61 -12.99 -55.67
C ALA A 10 -28.72 -13.21 -54.43
N ILE A 11 -27.64 -13.99 -54.62
CA ILE A 11 -26.54 -14.11 -53.68
C ILE A 11 -25.36 -13.36 -54.30
N LYS A 12 -24.85 -12.40 -53.53
CA LYS A 12 -23.74 -11.46 -53.81
C LYS A 12 -24.12 -10.24 -54.64
N LEU A 13 -24.33 -9.12 -53.93
CA LEU A 13 -23.58 -7.88 -54.17
C LEU A 13 -23.53 -7.09 -52.85
N ILE A 14 -22.30 -6.95 -52.33
CA ILE A 14 -21.72 -5.70 -51.80
C ILE A 14 -22.31 -5.22 -50.46
N SER A 15 -21.84 -5.72 -49.30
CA SER A 15 -20.53 -5.51 -48.65
C SER A 15 -20.67 -4.55 -47.46
N VAL A 16 -20.61 -5.16 -46.28
CA VAL A 16 -20.13 -4.67 -44.99
C VAL A 16 -19.47 -3.28 -45.05
N SER A 17 -20.20 -2.26 -44.59
CA SER A 17 -19.62 -1.00 -44.12
C SER A 17 -19.55 -1.01 -42.60
N LEU A 18 -18.88 -2.01 -42.02
CA LEU A 18 -18.34 -1.89 -40.67
C LEU A 18 -16.96 -1.27 -40.82
N ALA A 19 -16.94 0.03 -41.12
CA ALA A 19 -15.73 0.82 -41.07
C ALA A 19 -15.23 0.73 -39.63
N ALA A 20 -14.13 0.01 -39.44
CA ALA A 20 -13.41 -0.08 -38.20
C ALA A 20 -13.14 1.35 -37.70
N LEU A 21 -13.82 1.76 -36.63
CA LEU A 21 -13.30 2.78 -35.74
C LEU A 21 -12.06 2.18 -35.10
N LEU A 22 -10.94 2.33 -35.80
CA LEU A 22 -9.61 2.18 -35.25
C LEU A 22 -9.44 3.34 -34.28
N SER A 23 -9.94 3.17 -33.06
CA SER A 23 -9.64 4.07 -31.96
C SER A 23 -8.15 3.96 -31.69
N CYS A 24 -7.38 4.89 -32.26
CA CYS A 24 -6.08 5.26 -31.72
C CYS A 24 -6.32 5.86 -30.34
N VAL A 25 -6.55 5.01 -29.34
CA VAL A 25 -6.36 5.41 -27.95
C VAL A 25 -4.85 5.57 -27.81
N GLY A 26 -4.35 6.76 -28.13
CA GLY A 26 -3.00 7.13 -27.72
C GLY A 26 -2.91 6.90 -26.22
N ALA A 27 -1.85 6.24 -25.76
CA ALA A 27 -1.60 6.11 -24.33
C ALA A 27 -1.57 7.52 -23.74
N LEU A 28 -2.63 7.88 -23.02
CA LEU A 28 -2.69 9.15 -22.32
C LEU A 28 -1.58 9.08 -21.26
N ASN A 29 -0.53 9.87 -21.43
CA ASN A 29 0.53 10.03 -20.43
C ASN A 29 0.00 10.89 -19.28
N ILE A 30 -1.01 10.39 -18.58
CA ILE A 30 -1.60 11.05 -17.41
C ILE A 30 -0.57 10.95 -16.29
N THR A 31 -0.02 12.10 -15.88
CA THR A 31 0.87 12.20 -14.72
C THR A 31 0.12 12.89 -13.59
N THR A 32 -0.01 12.22 -12.45
CA THR A 32 -0.78 12.75 -11.30
C THR A 32 0.10 13.25 -10.16
N GLY A 33 1.30 12.68 -9.98
CA GLY A 33 2.25 13.10 -8.94
C GLY A 33 3.15 14.26 -9.34
N ALA A 34 3.50 15.10 -8.36
CA ALA A 34 4.44 16.20 -8.58
C ALA A 34 5.85 15.71 -8.95
N LEU A 35 6.21 14.47 -8.56
CA LEU A 35 7.45 13.81 -8.96
C LEU A 35 7.25 12.74 -10.06
N GLY A 36 6.09 12.74 -10.72
CA GLY A 36 5.73 11.76 -11.73
C GLY A 36 4.74 10.70 -11.23
N ASN A 37 4.48 9.70 -12.07
CA ASN A 37 3.73 8.51 -11.69
C ASN A 37 4.59 7.55 -10.86
N ALA A 38 3.93 6.69 -10.08
CA ALA A 38 4.61 5.62 -9.38
C ALA A 38 5.34 4.70 -10.37
N THR A 39 6.61 4.45 -10.10
CA THR A 39 7.45 3.58 -10.93
C THR A 39 7.35 2.15 -10.47
N ILE A 40 7.26 1.22 -11.42
CA ILE A 40 7.38 -0.22 -11.14
C ILE A 40 8.75 -0.48 -10.50
N VAL A 41 8.76 -1.18 -9.35
CA VAL A 41 9.99 -1.56 -8.67
C VAL A 41 10.39 -2.97 -9.07
N SER A 42 11.66 -3.17 -9.43
CA SER A 42 12.24 -4.47 -9.77
C SER A 42 13.39 -4.81 -8.82
N ASN A 43 13.89 -6.05 -8.90
CA ASN A 43 15.00 -6.55 -8.08
C ASN A 43 14.73 -6.52 -6.57
N ASN A 44 13.46 -6.76 -6.17
CA ASN A 44 13.13 -6.98 -4.77
C ASN A 44 13.83 -8.25 -4.23
N PRO A 45 14.43 -8.22 -3.03
CA PRO A 45 15.10 -9.38 -2.46
C PRO A 45 14.12 -10.53 -2.21
N PRO A 46 14.39 -11.75 -2.73
CA PRO A 46 13.50 -12.89 -2.55
C PRO A 46 13.49 -13.39 -1.10
N GLY A 47 12.37 -13.96 -0.67
CA GLY A 47 12.23 -14.62 0.64
C GLY A 47 12.10 -13.69 1.84
N VAL A 48 12.15 -12.37 1.64
CA VAL A 48 11.91 -11.36 2.68
C VAL A 48 10.40 -11.15 2.83
N VAL A 49 9.87 -11.47 4.01
CA VAL A 49 8.45 -11.30 4.34
C VAL A 49 8.30 -10.24 5.42
N TYR A 50 7.50 -9.21 5.17
CA TYR A 50 7.10 -8.24 6.18
C TYR A 50 5.64 -8.47 6.57
N VAL A 51 5.37 -8.47 7.87
CA VAL A 51 4.02 -8.70 8.41
C VAL A 51 3.64 -7.54 9.32
N ALA A 52 2.42 -7.02 9.17
CA ALA A 52 1.79 -6.12 10.12
C ALA A 52 0.56 -6.80 10.72
N THR A 53 0.62 -7.12 12.00
CA THR A 53 -0.47 -7.77 12.75
C THR A 53 -1.24 -6.71 13.54
N LEU A 54 -2.55 -6.66 13.34
CA LEU A 54 -3.41 -5.70 14.01
C LEU A 54 -3.46 -5.97 15.52
N PRO A 55 -3.37 -4.92 16.37
CA PRO A 55 -3.41 -5.08 17.82
C PRO A 55 -4.81 -5.50 18.30
N THR A 56 -4.89 -6.11 19.47
CA THR A 56 -6.17 -6.43 20.11
C THR A 56 -6.87 -5.20 20.70
N THR A 57 -6.11 -4.15 21.03
CA THR A 57 -6.62 -2.90 21.60
C THR A 57 -7.12 -1.98 20.50
N GLU A 58 -8.30 -1.41 20.70
CA GLU A 58 -8.91 -0.48 19.75
C GLU A 58 -8.32 0.93 19.88
N PHE A 59 -8.08 1.56 18.73
CA PHE A 59 -7.60 2.93 18.68
C PHE A 59 -8.75 3.95 18.75
N ASN A 60 -9.81 3.76 17.95
CA ASN A 60 -10.85 4.78 17.77
C ASN A 60 -12.11 4.55 18.64
N ASN A 61 -12.34 3.31 19.09
CA ASN A 61 -13.46 3.02 19.99
C ASN A 61 -13.05 2.01 21.09
N PRO A 62 -12.24 2.40 22.09
CA PRO A 62 -11.75 1.51 23.15
C PRO A 62 -12.81 0.78 23.99
N ASN A 63 -14.09 1.18 23.85
CA ASN A 63 -15.20 0.65 24.61
C ASN A 63 -16.14 -0.22 23.76
N ASP A 64 -15.78 -0.56 22.51
CA ASP A 64 -16.61 -1.44 21.70
C ASP A 64 -16.63 -2.85 22.35
N PRO A 65 -17.79 -3.40 22.73
CA PRO A 65 -17.84 -4.74 23.29
C PRO A 65 -17.41 -5.83 22.30
N ARG A 66 -17.37 -5.53 20.99
CA ARG A 66 -16.85 -6.44 19.97
C ARG A 66 -15.32 -6.47 19.92
N GLY A 67 -14.66 -5.42 20.39
CA GLY A 67 -13.22 -5.25 20.30
C GLY A 67 -12.71 -4.97 18.88
N ASN A 68 -11.38 -4.90 18.73
CA ASN A 68 -10.75 -4.45 17.49
C ASN A 68 -10.91 -5.41 16.31
N ILE A 69 -10.70 -4.87 15.11
CA ILE A 69 -10.48 -5.67 13.89
C ILE A 69 -9.30 -6.61 14.13
N LYS A 70 -9.50 -7.89 13.79
CA LYS A 70 -8.49 -8.94 13.95
C LYS A 70 -7.89 -9.28 12.61
N GLY A 71 -6.59 -9.57 12.61
CA GLY A 71 -5.91 -10.10 11.44
C GLY A 71 -4.58 -9.43 11.14
N SER A 72 -4.13 -9.58 9.90
CA SER A 72 -2.81 -9.13 9.48
C SER A 72 -2.74 -8.88 7.97
N VAL A 73 -1.74 -8.09 7.59
CA VAL A 73 -1.23 -8.04 6.22
C VAL A 73 0.17 -8.64 6.20
N ALA A 74 0.47 -9.47 5.21
CA ALA A 74 1.78 -10.01 4.94
C ALA A 74 2.17 -9.68 3.49
N ALA A 75 3.42 -9.25 3.28
CA ALA A 75 3.91 -8.91 1.96
C ALA A 75 5.33 -9.44 1.73
N THR A 76 5.56 -10.00 0.54
CA THR A 76 6.84 -10.55 0.11
C THR A 76 7.13 -10.16 -1.32
N ALA A 77 8.41 -10.12 -1.72
CA ALA A 77 8.78 -9.97 -3.12
C ALA A 77 8.09 -11.03 -3.99
N ASN A 78 7.58 -10.63 -5.17
CA ASN A 78 7.09 -11.59 -6.15
C ASN A 78 8.24 -12.45 -6.69
N PRO A 79 7.98 -13.68 -7.19
CA PRO A 79 9.01 -14.56 -7.74
C PRO A 79 9.82 -13.97 -8.91
N ASN A 80 9.23 -13.03 -9.67
CA ASN A 80 9.90 -12.31 -10.77
C ASN A 80 10.70 -11.08 -10.29
N GLY A 81 10.73 -10.80 -8.99
CA GLY A 81 11.40 -9.64 -8.39
C GLY A 81 10.69 -8.29 -8.61
N ILE A 82 9.56 -8.26 -9.32
CA ILE A 82 8.78 -7.05 -9.59
C ILE A 82 7.74 -6.85 -8.48
N GLY A 83 7.79 -5.72 -7.78
CA GLY A 83 6.85 -5.41 -6.71
C GLY A 83 6.79 -6.46 -5.61
N VAL A 84 5.61 -6.55 -4.98
CA VAL A 84 5.32 -7.47 -3.90
C VAL A 84 3.98 -8.18 -4.06
N SER A 85 3.92 -9.43 -3.60
CA SER A 85 2.66 -10.12 -3.33
C SER A 85 2.18 -9.74 -1.94
N ILE A 86 0.99 -9.16 -1.84
CA ILE A 86 0.36 -8.75 -0.59
C ILE A 86 -0.80 -9.71 -0.31
N SER A 87 -0.82 -10.26 0.91
CA SER A 87 -1.91 -11.09 1.43
C SER A 87 -2.52 -10.41 2.65
N VAL A 88 -3.83 -10.25 2.65
CA VAL A 88 -4.60 -9.61 3.71
C VAL A 88 -5.64 -10.58 4.27
N SER A 89 -5.82 -10.56 5.59
CA SER A 89 -6.83 -11.35 6.27
C SER A 89 -7.42 -10.52 7.41
N PHE A 90 -8.70 -10.16 7.33
CA PHE A 90 -9.39 -9.36 8.34
C PHE A 90 -10.71 -9.97 8.77
N SER A 91 -10.99 -9.90 10.06
CA SER A 91 -12.27 -10.24 10.66
C SER A 91 -12.59 -9.28 11.81
N ASN A 92 -13.78 -9.43 12.38
CA ASN A 92 -14.35 -8.54 13.37
C ASN A 92 -14.41 -7.08 12.89
N LEU A 93 -14.86 -6.86 11.66
CA LEU A 93 -15.04 -5.51 11.11
C LEU A 93 -16.26 -4.84 11.77
N PRO A 94 -16.26 -3.50 11.92
CA PRO A 94 -17.46 -2.79 12.34
C PRO A 94 -18.65 -3.13 11.45
N THR A 95 -19.86 -3.21 12.03
CA THR A 95 -21.09 -3.55 11.27
C THR A 95 -21.57 -2.43 10.37
N SER A 96 -21.00 -1.22 10.50
CA SER A 96 -21.35 -0.03 9.74
C SER A 96 -20.11 0.85 9.51
N GLY A 97 -20.25 1.85 8.64
CA GLY A 97 -19.16 2.77 8.30
C GLY A 97 -18.19 2.26 7.22
N GLY A 98 -18.48 1.10 6.62
CA GLY A 98 -17.82 0.62 5.40
C GLY A 98 -18.38 1.23 4.11
N PRO A 99 -17.90 0.82 2.92
CA PRO A 99 -16.80 -0.14 2.73
C PRO A 99 -15.49 0.41 3.30
N PHE A 100 -14.72 -0.44 3.98
CA PHE A 100 -13.54 -0.01 4.71
C PHE A 100 -12.35 0.14 3.78
N LEU A 101 -11.57 1.19 4.01
CA LEU A 101 -10.36 1.47 3.26
C LEU A 101 -9.16 0.96 4.03
N TYR A 102 -8.08 0.66 3.33
CA TYR A 102 -6.84 0.21 3.93
C TYR A 102 -5.65 0.63 3.07
N HIS A 103 -4.61 1.11 3.76
CA HIS A 103 -3.47 1.76 3.12
C HIS A 103 -2.17 1.46 3.86
N ILE A 104 -1.05 1.61 3.15
CA ILE A 104 0.27 1.75 3.76
C ILE A 104 0.47 3.24 4.06
N HIS A 105 0.86 3.57 5.28
CA HIS A 105 1.08 4.93 5.75
C HIS A 105 2.58 5.26 5.88
N ASP A 106 2.94 6.54 5.76
CA ASP A 106 4.34 6.96 5.61
C ASP A 106 5.18 6.91 6.90
N ALA A 107 4.56 6.93 8.08
CA ALA A 107 5.28 6.76 9.35
C ALA A 107 4.90 5.47 10.07
N PRO A 108 5.82 4.90 10.88
CA PRO A 108 5.47 3.80 11.76
C PRO A 108 4.45 4.24 12.82
N VAL A 109 3.67 3.29 13.32
CA VAL A 109 2.86 3.44 14.53
C VAL A 109 3.81 3.66 15.72
N PRO A 110 3.66 4.75 16.49
CA PRO A 110 4.43 4.99 17.71
C PRO A 110 4.11 3.98 18.82
N ALA A 111 4.91 3.98 19.88
CA ALA A 111 4.77 3.06 21.01
C ALA A 111 3.44 3.15 21.75
N ASP A 112 2.76 4.30 21.71
CA ASP A 112 1.44 4.52 22.30
C ASP A 112 0.28 4.01 21.41
N GLY A 113 0.57 3.44 20.24
CA GLY A 113 -0.44 2.89 19.33
C GLY A 113 -1.26 3.96 18.60
N ASN A 114 -0.87 5.24 18.65
CA ASN A 114 -1.65 6.31 18.05
C ASN A 114 -1.61 6.26 16.52
N CYS A 115 -2.70 5.80 15.90
CA CYS A 115 -2.79 5.67 14.46
C CYS A 115 -2.73 7.01 13.73
N THR A 116 -3.02 8.16 14.36
CA THR A 116 -2.90 9.48 13.72
C THR A 116 -1.44 9.85 13.44
N SER A 117 -0.52 9.34 14.25
CA SER A 117 0.93 9.61 14.12
C SER A 117 1.58 8.90 12.93
N THR A 118 0.86 8.02 12.23
CA THR A 118 1.37 7.35 11.02
C THR A 118 1.43 8.26 9.79
N LEU A 119 1.06 9.54 9.93
CA LEU A 119 1.02 10.55 8.86
C LEU A 119 0.07 10.15 7.71
N GLY A 120 0.29 10.67 6.50
CA GLY A 120 -0.51 10.35 5.31
C GLY A 120 -0.17 8.97 4.73
N HIS A 121 -0.75 8.67 3.57
CA HIS A 121 -0.41 7.46 2.82
C HIS A 121 1.06 7.50 2.37
N LEU A 122 1.66 6.33 2.16
CA LEU A 122 2.97 6.19 1.53
C LEU A 122 2.88 6.74 0.09
N ASP A 123 3.42 7.93 -0.12
CA ASP A 123 3.27 8.68 -1.37
C ASP A 123 4.60 9.34 -1.80
N PRO A 124 5.61 8.54 -2.18
CA PRO A 124 6.93 9.05 -2.56
C PRO A 124 6.89 9.91 -3.84
N PHE A 125 5.79 9.91 -4.58
CA PHE A 125 5.63 10.66 -5.83
C PHE A 125 4.80 11.95 -5.67
N ILE A 126 4.34 12.24 -4.44
CA ILE A 126 3.57 13.43 -4.09
C ILE A 126 2.35 13.57 -5.02
N ARG A 127 1.56 12.50 -5.07
CA ARG A 127 0.35 12.40 -5.88
C ARG A 127 -0.87 12.97 -5.17
N GLY A 128 -0.93 12.88 -3.85
CA GLY A 128 -2.08 13.27 -3.04
C GLY A 128 -3.29 12.35 -3.24
N GLU A 129 -4.48 12.76 -2.80
CA GLU A 129 -5.69 11.92 -2.83
C GLU A 129 -6.70 12.30 -3.93
N THR A 130 -6.50 13.43 -4.62
CA THR A 130 -7.43 13.94 -5.64
C THR A 130 -6.73 14.07 -6.99
N PRO A 131 -7.32 13.56 -8.10
CA PRO A 131 -8.57 12.79 -8.18
C PRO A 131 -8.49 11.46 -7.40
N ALA A 132 -9.57 10.70 -7.24
CA ALA A 132 -9.44 9.37 -6.61
C ALA A 132 -8.50 8.45 -7.42
N CYS A 133 -7.93 7.41 -6.79
CA CYS A 133 -7.17 6.39 -7.51
C CYS A 133 -8.04 5.70 -8.57
N ASP A 134 -7.49 5.55 -9.77
CA ASP A 134 -8.08 4.77 -10.84
C ASP A 134 -7.34 3.44 -10.93
N ALA A 135 -8.02 2.35 -10.54
CA ALA A 135 -7.45 1.01 -10.56
C ALA A 135 -7.03 0.54 -11.95
N THR A 136 -7.55 1.13 -13.03
CA THR A 136 -7.14 0.81 -14.42
C THR A 136 -5.81 1.46 -14.80
N LEU A 137 -5.36 2.46 -14.02
CA LEU A 137 -4.10 3.17 -14.17
C LEU A 137 -3.37 3.21 -12.81
N PRO A 138 -3.01 2.06 -12.22
CA PRO A 138 -2.54 1.99 -10.84
C PRO A 138 -1.21 2.75 -10.60
N GLN A 139 -0.43 3.00 -11.65
CA GLN A 139 0.75 3.87 -11.62
C GLN A 139 0.43 5.33 -11.28
N THR A 140 -0.82 5.76 -11.45
CA THR A 140 -1.28 7.11 -11.14
C THR A 140 -1.80 7.25 -9.71
N CYS A 141 -1.76 6.17 -8.92
CA CYS A 141 -2.19 6.13 -7.52
C CYS A 141 -1.01 6.32 -6.58
N GLN A 142 -1.30 6.63 -5.31
CA GLN A 142 -0.26 6.62 -4.28
C GLN A 142 0.25 5.19 -4.09
N VAL A 143 1.54 5.02 -3.79
CA VAL A 143 2.12 3.69 -3.56
C VAL A 143 1.38 2.96 -2.45
N GLY A 144 1.01 3.66 -1.38
CA GLY A 144 0.27 3.11 -0.26
C GLY A 144 -1.25 2.96 -0.45
N ASP A 145 -1.84 3.42 -1.55
CA ASP A 145 -3.29 3.33 -1.78
C ASP A 145 -3.71 1.93 -2.27
N LEU A 146 -3.72 0.96 -1.34
CA LEU A 146 -4.04 -0.42 -1.66
C LEU A 146 -5.53 -0.61 -1.97
N SER A 147 -6.43 0.04 -1.22
CA SER A 147 -7.87 -0.02 -1.49
C SER A 147 -8.27 0.56 -2.85
N GLY A 148 -7.62 1.65 -3.27
CA GLY A 148 -7.85 2.24 -4.58
C GLY A 148 -7.40 1.33 -5.72
N LYS A 149 -6.26 0.64 -5.56
CA LYS A 149 -5.70 -0.26 -6.58
C LYS A 149 -6.36 -1.65 -6.61
N HIS A 150 -6.65 -2.22 -5.45
CA HIS A 150 -6.96 -3.65 -5.28
C HIS A 150 -8.37 -3.92 -4.71
N GLY A 151 -9.16 -2.87 -4.50
CA GLY A 151 -10.52 -2.97 -3.98
C GLY A 151 -10.61 -2.77 -2.47
N LYS A 152 -11.78 -2.31 -2.03
CA LYS A 152 -12.11 -2.01 -0.63
C LYS A 152 -12.56 -3.27 0.11
N ILE A 153 -12.63 -3.18 1.44
CA ILE A 153 -13.21 -4.25 2.26
C ILE A 153 -14.73 -4.07 2.31
N GLU A 154 -15.46 -4.95 1.61
CA GLU A 154 -16.92 -4.90 1.50
C GLU A 154 -17.63 -5.97 2.32
N GLN A 155 -16.91 -7.04 2.72
CA GLN A 155 -17.48 -8.21 3.39
C GLN A 155 -16.52 -8.77 4.44
N GLU A 156 -17.06 -9.50 5.42
CA GLU A 156 -16.31 -10.19 6.47
C GLU A 156 -16.57 -11.72 6.40
N PRO A 157 -15.55 -12.58 6.56
CA PRO A 157 -14.12 -12.23 6.65
C PRO A 157 -13.60 -11.75 5.30
N PHE A 158 -12.66 -10.80 5.33
CA PHE A 158 -11.99 -10.34 4.12
C PHE A 158 -10.66 -11.06 3.96
N LEU A 159 -10.53 -11.84 2.89
CA LEU A 159 -9.33 -12.54 2.50
C LEU A 159 -9.00 -12.16 1.05
N ALA A 160 -7.81 -11.64 0.80
CA ALA A 160 -7.37 -11.33 -0.55
C ALA A 160 -5.86 -11.48 -0.69
N THR A 161 -5.43 -11.83 -1.91
CA THR A 161 -4.03 -11.84 -2.31
C THR A 161 -3.91 -11.20 -3.69
N TYR A 162 -2.99 -10.26 -3.85
CA TYR A 162 -2.77 -9.52 -5.10
C TYR A 162 -1.30 -9.11 -5.24
N SER A 163 -0.91 -8.75 -6.47
CA SER A 163 0.40 -8.15 -6.75
C SER A 163 0.30 -6.64 -6.70
N ASP A 164 1.27 -6.00 -6.03
CA ASP A 164 1.48 -4.56 -6.09
C ASP A 164 2.87 -4.26 -6.67
N ASP A 165 2.90 -3.68 -7.86
CA ASP A 165 4.14 -3.49 -8.61
C ASP A 165 4.98 -2.29 -8.11
N PHE A 166 4.46 -1.49 -7.16
CA PHE A 166 5.02 -0.20 -6.77
C PHE A 166 5.63 -0.20 -5.36
N ALA A 167 5.03 -0.95 -4.43
CA ALA A 167 5.61 -1.17 -3.11
C ALA A 167 6.84 -2.10 -3.19
N THR A 168 7.79 -1.96 -2.27
CA THR A 168 9.06 -2.70 -2.33
C THR A 168 9.55 -3.19 -0.97
N THR A 169 10.20 -4.36 -0.97
CA THR A 169 10.96 -4.89 0.17
C THR A 169 12.43 -4.41 0.17
N SER A 170 12.87 -3.70 -0.87
CA SER A 170 14.22 -3.14 -0.98
C SER A 170 14.33 -1.85 -0.16
N GLN A 171 15.24 -1.84 0.81
CA GLN A 171 15.54 -0.65 1.61
C GLN A 171 16.17 0.46 0.75
N GLY A 172 16.00 1.71 1.20
CA GLY A 172 16.57 2.90 0.57
C GLY A 172 15.69 3.55 -0.51
N LEU A 173 14.66 2.85 -0.98
CA LEU A 173 13.65 3.41 -1.87
C LEU A 173 12.52 4.08 -1.08
N GLY A 174 11.99 5.19 -1.58
CA GLY A 174 10.86 5.90 -0.96
C GLY A 174 9.58 5.05 -0.89
N SER A 175 9.45 4.03 -1.74
CA SER A 175 8.34 3.06 -1.71
C SER A 175 8.56 1.89 -0.75
N PHE A 176 9.67 1.86 -0.02
CA PHE A 176 9.97 0.80 0.95
C PHE A 176 8.97 0.82 2.10
N PHE A 177 8.16 -0.22 2.21
CA PHE A 177 7.09 -0.30 3.23
C PHE A 177 7.53 -1.02 4.51
N GLY A 178 8.68 -1.69 4.52
CA GLY A 178 9.09 -2.54 5.65
C GLY A 178 9.40 -1.79 6.95
N ASN A 179 9.52 -0.46 6.93
CA ASN A 179 9.65 0.42 8.10
C ASN A 179 8.44 1.35 8.28
N ARG A 180 7.32 0.99 7.67
CA ARG A 180 6.08 1.77 7.62
C ARG A 180 4.97 1.08 8.41
N SER A 181 3.78 1.66 8.37
CA SER A 181 2.59 1.10 9.00
C SER A 181 1.49 0.79 7.99
N PHE A 182 0.60 -0.10 8.39
CA PHE A 182 -0.66 -0.41 7.73
C PHE A 182 -1.80 0.18 8.56
N VAL A 183 -2.80 0.78 7.91
CA VAL A 183 -3.96 1.40 8.58
C VAL A 183 -5.25 0.98 7.87
N ILE A 184 -6.28 0.66 8.66
CA ILE A 184 -7.65 0.46 8.18
C ILE A 184 -8.49 1.67 8.59
N HIS A 185 -9.36 2.13 7.69
CA HIS A 185 -10.23 3.28 7.87
C HIS A 185 -11.69 2.93 7.61
N PHE A 186 -12.57 3.69 8.23
CA PHE A 186 -13.95 3.84 7.77
C PHE A 186 -14.00 4.48 6.37
N ALA A 187 -15.13 4.39 5.68
CA ALA A 187 -15.37 5.03 4.39
C ALA A 187 -15.21 6.56 4.45
N ASN A 188 -15.41 7.18 5.61
CA ASN A 188 -15.17 8.60 5.86
C ASN A 188 -13.69 8.95 6.15
N LYS A 189 -12.76 7.99 5.94
CA LYS A 189 -11.31 8.10 6.16
C LYS A 189 -10.85 8.16 7.62
N THR A 190 -11.77 8.04 8.58
CA THR A 190 -11.37 7.97 10.00
C THR A 190 -10.64 6.64 10.25
N ARG A 191 -9.46 6.71 10.88
CA ARG A 191 -8.61 5.54 11.20
C ARG A 191 -9.30 4.67 12.25
N ILE A 192 -9.31 3.36 12.04
CA ILE A 192 -9.90 2.38 12.96
C ILE A 192 -8.81 1.72 13.79
N THR A 193 -7.81 1.18 13.10
CA THR A 193 -6.70 0.41 13.67
C THR A 193 -5.48 0.51 12.75
N CYS A 194 -4.31 0.24 13.31
CA CYS A 194 -3.05 0.31 12.59
C CYS A 194 -2.01 -0.64 13.21
N ALA A 195 -1.02 -1.02 12.41
CA ALA A 195 0.09 -1.87 12.83
C ALA A 195 1.36 -1.55 12.04
N ASN A 196 2.53 -1.76 12.65
CA ASN A 196 3.81 -1.66 11.96
C ASN A 196 4.08 -2.91 11.13
N PHE A 197 4.65 -2.72 9.94
CA PHE A 197 5.33 -3.82 9.26
C PHE A 197 6.61 -4.18 10.03
N ALA A 198 6.81 -5.47 10.25
CA ALA A 198 8.02 -6.02 10.83
C ALA A 198 8.52 -7.18 9.98
N LEU A 199 9.83 -7.34 9.89
CA LEU A 199 10.42 -8.50 9.23
C LEU A 199 9.97 -9.76 9.96
N SER A 200 9.29 -10.66 9.24
CA SER A 200 8.98 -11.98 9.76
C SER A 200 10.30 -12.72 9.94
N SER A 201 10.54 -13.24 11.14
CA SER A 201 11.63 -14.16 11.38
C SER A 201 11.33 -15.46 10.65
N THR A 202 11.56 -15.51 9.33
CA THR A 202 11.72 -16.76 8.63
C THR A 202 12.97 -17.39 9.21
N THR A 203 12.78 -18.42 10.03
CA THR A 203 13.80 -19.39 10.41
C THR A 203 14.66 -19.63 9.19
N THR A 204 15.92 -19.19 9.26
CA THR A 204 16.93 -19.56 8.28
C THR A 204 16.75 -21.05 8.02
N LEU A 205 16.46 -21.45 6.77
CA LEU A 205 16.65 -22.84 6.41
C LEU A 205 18.04 -23.22 6.92
N PRO A 206 18.20 -24.33 7.68
CA PRO A 206 19.52 -24.76 8.08
C PRO A 206 20.31 -24.94 6.79
N SER A 207 21.27 -24.05 6.55
CA SER A 207 22.28 -24.27 5.53
C SER A 207 23.02 -25.50 6.00
N ASN A 208 22.70 -26.64 5.40
CA ASN A 208 23.53 -27.84 5.41
C ASN A 208 24.82 -27.50 4.67
N SER A 209 25.67 -26.71 5.32
CA SER A 209 27.05 -26.53 4.91
C SER A 209 27.81 -27.73 5.46
N ASN A 210 27.73 -28.83 4.73
CA ASN A 210 28.75 -29.86 4.77
C ASN A 210 30.04 -29.26 4.19
N SER A 211 30.74 -28.50 5.02
CA SER A 211 32.06 -27.97 4.73
C SER A 211 33.00 -28.48 5.80
N SER A 212 33.67 -29.57 5.48
CA SER A 212 34.83 -30.08 6.19
C SER A 212 35.94 -29.03 6.18
N CYS A 213 36.13 -28.34 7.29
CA CYS A 213 37.44 -27.84 7.69
C CYS A 213 37.57 -28.02 9.20
N ALA A 214 38.49 -28.92 9.56
CA ALA A 214 38.84 -29.23 10.92
C ALA A 214 39.45 -28.00 11.61
N ALA A 215 38.90 -27.63 12.75
CA ALA A 215 39.64 -26.91 13.78
C ALA A 215 39.27 -27.53 15.13
N ASN A 216 40.19 -28.37 15.62
CA ASN A 216 40.19 -28.96 16.93
C ASN A 216 40.49 -27.89 17.98
N SER A 217 39.55 -27.60 18.89
CA SER A 217 39.91 -27.18 20.26
C SER A 217 38.76 -27.44 21.24
N THR A 218 38.90 -28.56 21.93
CA THR A 218 38.63 -28.82 23.36
C THR A 218 37.63 -27.94 24.11
N THR A 219 36.60 -28.61 24.61
CA THR A 219 35.62 -28.21 25.62
C THR A 219 36.26 -27.90 26.99
N THR A 220 35.81 -26.83 27.65
CA THR A 220 35.65 -26.81 29.12
C THR A 220 34.60 -25.77 29.54
N SER A 221 33.68 -26.23 30.39
CA SER A 221 32.57 -25.53 31.04
C SER A 221 32.98 -24.92 32.39
N GLY A 222 32.32 -23.83 32.79
CA GLY A 222 32.38 -23.22 34.12
C GLY A 222 31.84 -21.78 34.09
N ALA A 223 30.59 -21.52 34.48
CA ALA A 223 30.13 -21.24 35.85
C ALA A 223 30.49 -19.82 36.36
N GLY A 224 29.44 -18.99 36.45
CA GLY A 224 29.19 -17.77 37.23
C GLY A 224 30.33 -16.94 37.84
N SER A 225 30.26 -15.62 37.63
CA SER A 225 30.45 -14.65 38.72
C SER A 225 29.89 -13.27 38.36
N SER A 226 29.23 -12.66 39.34
CA SER A 226 28.64 -11.33 39.33
C SER A 226 29.69 -10.23 39.44
N THR A 227 29.53 -9.13 38.69
CA THR A 227 29.93 -7.77 39.12
C THR A 227 29.23 -6.69 38.26
N THR A 228 28.35 -5.93 38.88
CA THR A 228 28.08 -4.49 38.61
C THR A 228 28.79 -3.68 39.71
N PRO A 229 28.92 -2.34 39.67
CA PRO A 229 28.65 -1.34 38.62
C PRO A 229 29.77 -0.25 38.46
N THR A 230 29.75 0.57 37.39
CA THR A 230 29.86 2.06 37.47
C THR A 230 29.81 2.78 36.11
N THR A 231 28.81 3.68 36.00
CA THR A 231 28.80 5.07 35.48
C THR A 231 29.65 5.53 34.27
N GLY A 232 28.95 6.10 33.28
CA GLY A 232 29.47 7.00 32.24
C GLY A 232 28.36 7.39 31.24
N THR A 233 27.44 8.29 31.59
CA THR A 233 27.38 9.70 31.14
C THR A 233 27.34 9.88 29.61
N GLY A 234 26.22 10.39 29.06
CA GLY A 234 26.17 10.86 27.68
C GLY A 234 24.78 10.91 27.06
N ALA A 235 23.91 11.79 27.57
CA ALA A 235 22.67 12.17 26.90
C ALA A 235 22.98 13.06 25.69
N ALA A 236 22.39 12.76 24.53
CA ALA A 236 22.26 13.70 23.43
C ALA A 236 20.77 14.02 23.24
N GLN A 237 20.34 15.11 23.88
CA GLN A 237 19.07 15.77 23.61
C GLN A 237 19.20 16.54 22.29
N PHE A 238 18.29 16.30 21.35
CA PHE A 238 18.02 17.26 20.28
C PHE A 238 16.71 17.97 20.60
N THR A 239 16.84 19.16 21.18
CA THR A 239 15.79 20.17 21.32
C THR A 239 15.68 20.96 20.02
N GLY A 240 14.59 20.79 19.30
CA GLY A 240 14.25 21.58 18.12
C GLY A 240 12.79 22.02 18.17
N ALA A 241 12.48 22.95 19.06
CA ALA A 241 11.19 23.65 19.08
C ALA A 241 11.17 24.69 17.94
N GLY A 242 10.34 24.46 16.92
CA GLY A 242 10.00 25.44 15.90
C GLY A 242 8.50 25.67 15.90
N ALA A 243 8.05 26.67 16.64
CA ALA A 243 6.67 27.12 16.64
C ALA A 243 6.50 28.39 15.80
N LYS A 244 5.31 28.48 15.17
CA LYS A 244 4.68 29.62 14.46
C LYS A 244 5.16 29.76 13.01
N THR A 245 4.28 29.90 12.01
CA THR A 245 3.16 30.86 11.93
C THR A 245 2.07 30.37 10.99
N VAL A 246 0.80 30.49 11.41
CA VAL A 246 -0.38 30.36 10.55
C VAL A 246 -0.50 31.65 9.74
N ALA A 247 -0.35 31.56 8.41
CA ALA A 247 -0.66 32.67 7.51
C ALA A 247 -2.04 32.43 6.88
N SER A 248 -3.03 33.15 7.39
CA SER A 248 -4.34 33.31 6.76
C SER A 248 -4.20 34.14 5.48
N MET A 249 -4.48 33.55 4.32
CA MET A 249 -4.69 34.32 3.09
C MET A 249 -6.18 34.48 2.85
N THR A 250 -6.72 35.60 3.29
CA THR A 250 -8.01 36.14 2.84
C THR A 250 -7.79 37.25 1.83
N SER A 251 -8.64 37.23 0.81
CA SER A 251 -9.01 38.29 -0.13
C SER A 251 -7.98 38.76 -1.17
N LEU A 252 -8.32 38.55 -2.45
CA LEU A 252 -8.56 39.70 -3.31
C LEU A 252 -9.63 39.37 -4.39
N LEU A 253 -10.55 40.31 -4.53
CA LEU A 253 -11.65 40.31 -5.48
C LEU A 253 -11.14 40.44 -6.92
N GLY A 254 -11.81 39.76 -7.86
CA GLY A 254 -11.61 39.93 -9.30
C GLY A 254 -12.93 39.73 -10.02
N VAL A 255 -13.55 40.85 -10.37
CA VAL A 255 -14.85 40.99 -11.02
C VAL A 255 -14.72 40.65 -12.51
N ALA A 256 -15.61 39.82 -13.07
CA ALA A 256 -15.89 39.82 -14.51
C ALA A 256 -17.30 39.25 -14.76
N ALA A 257 -18.29 40.13 -14.72
CA ALA A 257 -19.60 39.88 -15.28
C ALA A 257 -19.66 40.45 -16.70
N LEU A 258 -20.30 39.66 -17.57
CA LEU A 258 -21.19 40.09 -18.66
C LEU A 258 -20.59 40.66 -19.97
N ALA A 259 -20.77 39.88 -21.04
CA ALA A 259 -21.16 40.24 -22.42
C ALA A 259 -20.64 39.13 -23.36
N LEU A 260 -21.34 38.61 -24.37
CA LEU A 260 -22.40 39.19 -25.18
C LEU A 260 -23.12 38.04 -25.90
N LEU A 261 -24.45 38.11 -25.98
CA LEU A 261 -25.20 37.40 -27.01
C LEU A 261 -24.81 37.93 -28.39
N LEU A 262 -24.52 37.03 -29.32
CA LEU A 262 -24.83 37.11 -30.75
C LEU A 262 -24.90 35.67 -31.29
#